data_AF-A0A2V5ZB84-F1
#
_entry.id   AF-A0A2V5ZB84-F1
#
_cell.length_a   1.000
_cell.length_b   1.000
_cell.length_c   1.000
_cell.angle_alpha   90.00
_cell.angle_beta   90.00
_cell.angle_gamma   90.00
#
_symmetry.space_group_name_H-M   'P 1'
#
loop_
_entity.id
_entity.type
_entity.pdbx_description
1 polymer ?
#
loop_
_entity_poly.entity_id
_entity_poly.type
_entity_poly.pdbx_seq_one_letter_code
_entity_poly.pdbx_strand_id
1 'polypeptide(L)'
;MVAYLLQRFAYKPILAVLEERRQKIEQGQLNAEKIKKELAEAEKRYQEILAKANADGQKMIDEARESAAHLSERKQQEAIAAAEQIITKAREASAIEHERTMESLKRELGRLVVDTTAKVAGKVLTPEDQRRLQEEAAREVA
;
A
#
# COMPACT_ATOMS: atom_id res chain seq x y z
N MET A 1 88.93 14.42 -50.44
CA MET A 1 87.57 14.69 -50.96
C MET A 1 86.55 13.66 -50.48
N VAL A 2 86.83 12.36 -50.58
CA VAL A 2 85.92 11.27 -50.19
C VAL A 2 85.61 11.24 -48.68
N ALA A 3 86.59 11.48 -47.81
CA ALA A 3 86.39 11.53 -46.36
C ALA A 3 85.44 12.65 -45.90
N TYR A 4 85.50 13.82 -46.55
CA TYR A 4 84.61 14.95 -46.26
C TYR A 4 83.17 14.69 -46.74
N LEU A 5 83.03 14.05 -47.90
CA LEU A 5 81.72 13.61 -48.40
C LEU A 5 81.08 12.57 -47.49
N LEU A 6 81.85 11.56 -47.03
CA LEU A 6 81.37 10.56 -46.06
C LEU A 6 81.01 11.18 -44.71
N GLN A 7 81.83 12.09 -44.18
CA GLN A 7 81.54 12.78 -42.91
C GLN A 7 80.29 13.67 -43.01
N ARG A 8 80.02 14.30 -44.15
CA ARG A 8 78.83 15.14 -44.34
C ARG A 8 77.56 14.31 -44.60
N PHE A 9 77.66 13.22 -45.37
CA PHE A 9 76.52 12.41 -45.78
C PHE A 9 76.17 11.26 -44.83
N ALA A 10 77.12 10.67 -44.10
CA ALA A 10 76.83 9.56 -43.19
C ALA A 10 76.50 10.04 -41.76
N TYR A 11 77.11 11.13 -41.30
CA TYR A 11 76.96 11.60 -39.92
C TYR A 11 75.59 12.23 -39.65
N LYS A 12 75.04 12.97 -40.62
CA LYS A 12 73.69 13.54 -40.55
C LYS A 12 72.57 12.50 -40.43
N PRO A 13 72.48 11.46 -41.29
CA PRO A 13 71.43 10.46 -41.17
C PRO A 13 71.60 9.57 -39.93
N ILE A 14 72.85 9.28 -39.50
CA ILE A 14 73.08 8.50 -38.27
C ILE A 14 72.59 9.26 -37.03
N LEU A 15 72.91 10.55 -36.91
CA LEU A 15 72.40 11.38 -35.81
C LEU A 15 70.88 11.55 -35.86
N ALA A 16 70.30 11.69 -37.06
CA ALA A 16 68.85 11.79 -37.22
C ALA A 16 68.13 10.52 -36.75
N VAL A 17 68.65 9.33 -37.08
CA VAL A 17 68.09 8.04 -36.62
C VAL A 17 68.26 7.87 -35.11
N LEU A 18 69.37 8.34 -34.54
CA LEU A 18 69.60 8.29 -33.09
C LEU A 18 68.62 9.21 -32.33
N GLU A 19 68.40 10.42 -32.85
CA GLU A 19 67.46 11.39 -32.30
C GLU A 19 66.02 10.89 -32.41
N GLU A 20 65.62 10.30 -33.54
CA GLU A 20 64.30 9.69 -33.71
C GLU A 20 64.07 8.53 -32.72
N ARG A 21 65.10 7.70 -32.50
CA ARG A 21 65.03 6.63 -31.48
C ARG A 21 64.91 7.20 -30.07
N ARG A 22 65.69 8.24 -29.74
CA ARG A 22 65.63 8.92 -28.44
C ARG A 22 64.24 9.49 -28.20
N GLN A 23 63.69 10.22 -29.17
CA GLN A 23 62.35 10.78 -29.09
C GLN A 23 61.27 9.71 -28.95
N LYS A 24 61.36 8.60 -29.70
CA LYS A 24 60.42 7.48 -29.56
C LYS A 24 60.47 6.84 -28.17
N ILE A 25 61.66 6.70 -27.58
CA ILE A 25 61.82 6.14 -26.22
C ILE A 25 61.24 7.09 -25.18
N GLU A 26 61.57 8.38 -25.27
CA GLU A 26 61.06 9.40 -24.35
C GLU A 26 59.53 9.53 -24.44
N GLN A 27 59.00 9.57 -25.66
CA GLN A 27 57.55 9.60 -25.89
C GLN A 27 56.87 8.30 -25.44
N GLY A 28 57.52 7.15 -25.60
CA GLY A 28 57.03 5.86 -25.08
C GLY A 28 56.95 5.83 -23.55
N GLN A 29 57.96 6.37 -22.86
CA GLN A 29 57.97 6.48 -21.40
C GLN A 29 56.91 7.46 -20.90
N LEU A 30 56.82 8.65 -21.49
CA LEU A 30 55.80 9.65 -21.13
C LEU A 30 54.38 9.12 -21.36
N ASN A 31 54.15 8.42 -22.48
CA ASN A 31 52.86 7.81 -22.77
C ASN A 31 52.54 6.70 -21.77
N ALA A 32 53.52 5.86 -21.40
CA ALA A 32 53.30 4.81 -20.41
C ALA A 32 52.97 5.38 -19.02
N GLU A 33 53.63 6.44 -18.58
CA GLU A 33 53.30 7.14 -17.33
C GLU A 33 51.92 7.77 -17.38
N LYS A 34 51.58 8.42 -18.50
CA LYS A 34 50.26 9.03 -18.70
C LYS A 34 49.14 7.98 -18.66
N ILE A 35 49.31 6.85 -19.35
CA ILE A 35 48.34 5.75 -19.34
C ILE A 35 48.18 5.18 -17.94
N LYS A 36 49.28 4.97 -17.19
CA LYS A 36 49.19 4.50 -15.80
C LYS A 36 48.41 5.47 -14.92
N LYS A 37 48.63 6.78 -15.07
CA LYS A 37 47.90 7.80 -14.31
C LYS A 37 46.42 7.83 -14.69
N GLU A 38 46.11 7.81 -15.98
CA GLU A 38 44.72 7.78 -16.48
C GLU A 38 44.00 6.51 -16.04
N LEU A 39 44.68 5.35 -16.03
CA LEU A 39 44.13 4.10 -15.53
C LEU A 39 43.81 4.19 -14.03
N ALA A 40 44.74 4.70 -13.21
CA ALA A 40 44.51 4.87 -11.78
C ALA A 40 43.35 5.85 -11.49
N GLU A 41 43.25 6.94 -12.26
CA GLU A 41 42.12 7.87 -12.17
C GLU A 41 40.80 7.22 -12.59
N ALA A 42 40.81 6.42 -13.67
CA ALA A 42 39.63 5.71 -14.14
C ALA A 42 39.15 4.66 -13.13
N GLU A 43 40.06 3.88 -12.54
CA GLU A 43 39.76 2.92 -11.48
C GLU A 43 39.15 3.61 -10.25
N LYS A 44 39.73 4.74 -9.83
CA LYS A 44 39.19 5.52 -8.72
C LYS A 44 37.77 6.02 -9.02
N ARG A 45 37.54 6.61 -10.19
CA ARG A 45 36.20 7.06 -10.62
C ARG A 45 35.23 5.89 -10.69
N TYR A 46 35.66 4.73 -11.17
CA TYR A 46 34.84 3.54 -11.23
C TYR A 46 34.41 3.07 -9.84
N GLN A 47 35.33 3.03 -8.88
CA GLN A 47 35.02 2.72 -7.47
C GLN A 47 34.06 3.74 -6.85
N GLU A 48 34.26 5.04 -7.10
CA GLU A 48 33.37 6.10 -6.63
C GLU A 48 31.95 5.95 -7.21
N ILE A 49 31.83 5.64 -8.50
CA ILE A 49 30.53 5.41 -9.15
C ILE A 49 29.84 4.19 -8.56
N LEU A 50 30.56 3.08 -8.35
CA LEU A 50 29.99 1.89 -7.71
C LEU A 50 29.53 2.16 -6.28
N ALA A 51 30.36 2.86 -5.49
CA ALA A 51 30.01 3.22 -4.12
C ALA A 51 28.76 4.12 -4.08
N LYS A 52 28.68 5.10 -4.98
CA LYS A 52 27.52 5.98 -5.10
C LYS A 52 26.27 5.22 -5.56
N ALA A 53 26.38 4.36 -6.56
CA ALA A 53 25.27 3.55 -7.04
C ALA A 53 24.73 2.61 -5.94
N ASN A 54 25.61 2.01 -5.14
CA ASN A 54 25.21 1.19 -3.99
C ASN A 54 24.53 2.03 -2.91
N ALA A 55 25.04 3.22 -2.60
CA ALA A 55 24.43 4.12 -1.63
C ALA A 55 23.04 4.61 -2.08
N ASP A 56 22.92 5.01 -3.35
CA ASP A 56 21.65 5.44 -3.95
C ASP A 56 20.65 4.28 -4.00
N GLY A 57 21.11 3.07 -4.34
CA GLY A 57 20.29 1.86 -4.32
C GLY A 57 19.80 1.49 -2.92
N GLN A 58 20.67 1.55 -1.91
CA GLN A 58 20.29 1.31 -0.52
C GLN A 58 19.28 2.35 -0.04
N LYS A 59 19.51 3.63 -0.35
CA LYS A 59 18.58 4.71 -0.03
C LYS A 59 17.20 4.50 -0.66
N MET A 60 17.16 4.08 -1.93
CA MET A 60 15.91 3.77 -2.62
C MET A 60 15.15 2.62 -1.96
N ILE A 61 15.87 1.57 -1.51
CA ILE A 61 15.27 0.44 -0.78
C ILE A 61 14.70 0.91 0.56
N ASP A 62 15.43 1.76 1.29
CA ASP A 62 15.00 2.26 2.59
C ASP A 62 13.78 3.18 2.46
N GLU A 63 13.78 4.10 1.49
CA GLU A 63 12.62 4.95 1.17
C GLU A 63 11.40 4.11 0.76
N ALA A 64 11.60 3.04 -0.01
CA ALA A 64 10.52 2.14 -0.41
C ALA A 64 9.95 1.38 0.81
N ARG A 65 10.79 0.95 1.74
CA ARG A 65 10.37 0.28 2.98
C ARG A 65 9.59 1.22 3.90
N GLU A 66 10.08 2.44 4.10
CA GLU A 66 9.39 3.47 4.87
C GLU A 66 8.03 3.82 4.25
N SER A 67 7.99 4.03 2.93
CA SER A 67 6.75 4.29 2.19
C SER A 67 5.76 3.13 2.31
N ALA A 68 6.23 1.89 2.23
CA ALA A 68 5.40 0.70 2.40
C ALA A 68 4.85 0.59 3.82
N ALA A 69 5.66 0.89 4.84
CA ALA A 69 5.24 0.89 6.24
C ALA A 69 4.14 1.94 6.49
N HIS A 70 4.33 3.17 6.03
CA HIS A 70 3.32 4.22 6.11
C HIS A 70 2.03 3.87 5.36
N LEU A 71 2.15 3.27 4.17
CA LEU A 71 0.98 2.83 3.42
C LEU A 71 0.21 1.73 4.19
N SER A 72 0.92 0.76 4.76
CA SER A 72 0.33 -0.31 5.56
C SER A 72 -0.37 0.24 6.80
N GLU A 73 0.25 1.17 7.52
CA GLU A 73 -0.34 1.82 8.68
C GLU A 73 -1.61 2.59 8.31
N ARG A 74 -1.56 3.41 7.25
CA ARG A 74 -2.74 4.13 6.76
C ARG A 74 -3.86 3.18 6.36
N LYS A 75 -3.54 2.07 5.67
CA LYS A 75 -4.53 1.05 5.30
C LYS A 75 -5.12 0.33 6.51
N GLN A 76 -4.31 0.07 7.52
CA GLN A 76 -4.80 -0.50 8.79
C GLN A 76 -5.76 0.45 9.49
N GLN A 77 -5.43 1.75 9.57
CA GLN A 77 -6.30 2.76 10.17
C GLN A 77 -7.61 2.93 9.37
N GLU A 78 -7.54 2.98 8.03
CA GLU A 78 -8.72 3.00 7.16
C GLU A 78 -9.62 1.77 7.40
N ALA A 79 -9.03 0.57 7.51
CA ALA A 79 -9.76 -0.66 7.76
C ALA A 79 -10.43 -0.67 9.15
N ILE A 80 -9.74 -0.19 10.19
CA ILE A 80 -10.31 -0.06 11.53
C ILE A 80 -11.50 0.91 11.51
N ALA A 81 -11.34 2.09 10.90
CA ALA A 81 -12.40 3.07 10.80
C ALA A 81 -13.62 2.52 10.02
N ALA A 82 -13.38 1.80 8.92
CA ALA A 82 -14.43 1.14 8.16
C ALA A 82 -15.15 0.07 9.00
N ALA A 83 -14.41 -0.73 9.76
CA ALA A 83 -14.98 -1.75 10.65
C ALA A 83 -15.85 -1.11 11.76
N GLU A 84 -15.38 -0.03 12.38
CA GLU A 84 -16.14 0.71 13.39
C GLU A 84 -17.44 1.30 12.81
N GLN A 85 -17.39 1.84 11.59
CA GLN A 85 -18.58 2.32 10.89
C GLN A 85 -19.56 1.19 10.60
N ILE A 86 -19.07 0.02 10.17
CA ILE A 86 -19.92 -1.16 9.92
C ILE A 86 -20.59 -1.60 11.22
N ILE A 87 -19.85 -1.70 12.33
CA ILE A 87 -20.40 -2.09 13.63
C ILE A 87 -21.44 -1.07 14.11
N THR A 88 -21.17 0.21 13.95
CA THR A 88 -22.10 1.29 14.33
C THR A 88 -23.42 1.16 13.55
N LYS A 89 -23.34 1.05 12.22
CA LYS A 89 -24.51 0.84 11.37
C LYS A 89 -25.26 -0.46 11.70
N ALA A 90 -24.54 -1.53 12.01
CA ALA A 90 -25.16 -2.80 12.39
C ALA A 90 -25.91 -2.68 13.73
N ARG A 91 -25.37 -1.94 14.71
CA ARG A 91 -26.06 -1.66 15.98
C ARG A 91 -27.30 -0.80 15.78
N GLU A 92 -27.22 0.24 14.96
CA GLU A 92 -28.37 1.07 14.61
C GLU A 92 -29.47 0.25 13.92
N ALA A 93 -29.11 -0.56 12.91
CA ALA A 93 -30.05 -1.44 12.22
C ALA A 93 -30.68 -2.46 13.18
N SER A 94 -29.88 -3.06 14.07
CA SER A 94 -30.36 -4.02 15.06
C SER A 94 -31.32 -3.38 16.07
N ALA A 95 -31.06 -2.15 16.50
CA ALA A 95 -31.96 -1.42 17.39
C ALA A 95 -33.32 -1.16 16.73
N ILE A 96 -33.31 -0.72 15.46
CA ILE A 96 -34.54 -0.49 14.67
C ILE A 96 -35.30 -1.81 14.48
N GLU A 97 -34.59 -2.89 14.16
CA GLU A 97 -35.20 -4.21 13.98
C GLU A 97 -35.80 -4.74 15.28
N HIS A 98 -35.11 -4.56 16.41
CA HIS A 98 -35.63 -4.93 17.73
C HIS A 98 -36.93 -4.20 18.07
N GLU A 99 -37.00 -2.89 17.80
CA GLU A 99 -38.21 -2.10 18.01
C GLU A 99 -39.37 -2.61 17.14
N ARG A 100 -39.12 -2.88 15.85
CA ARG A 100 -40.12 -3.46 14.93
C ARG A 100 -40.59 -4.84 15.38
N THR A 101 -39.68 -5.70 15.84
CA THR A 101 -40.02 -7.02 16.39
C THR A 101 -40.87 -6.86 17.64
N MET A 102 -40.51 -5.95 18.54
CA MET A 102 -41.28 -5.70 19.76
C MET A 102 -42.69 -5.19 19.47
N GLU A 103 -42.86 -4.31 18.48
CA GLU A 103 -44.19 -3.89 18.03
C GLU A 103 -45.00 -5.06 17.45
N SER A 104 -44.38 -5.91 16.63
CA SER A 104 -45.02 -7.09 16.06
C SER A 104 -45.48 -8.07 17.16
N LEU A 105 -44.61 -8.33 18.14
CA LEU A 105 -44.93 -9.16 19.30
C LEU A 105 -46.09 -8.61 20.13
N LYS A 106 -46.14 -7.28 20.35
CA LYS A 106 -47.27 -6.64 21.05
C LYS A 106 -48.60 -6.85 20.32
N ARG A 107 -48.61 -6.74 18.99
CA ARG A 107 -49.82 -6.99 18.18
C ARG A 107 -50.25 -8.44 18.25
N GLU A 108 -49.31 -9.38 18.13
CA GLU A 108 -49.59 -10.81 18.17
C GLU A 108 -50.08 -11.25 19.56
N LEU A 109 -49.46 -10.74 20.63
CA LEU A 109 -49.91 -10.96 22.00
C LEU A 109 -51.31 -10.39 22.23
N GLY A 110 -51.60 -9.19 21.73
CA GLY A 110 -52.93 -8.59 21.80
C GLY A 110 -53.99 -9.49 21.15
N ARG A 111 -53.69 -10.05 19.97
CA ARG A 111 -54.57 -11.01 19.30
C ARG A 111 -54.77 -12.28 20.14
N LEU A 112 -53.69 -12.85 20.67
CA LEU A 112 -53.74 -14.06 21.49
C LEU A 112 -54.57 -13.86 22.78
N VAL A 113 -54.44 -12.70 23.43
CA VAL A 113 -55.22 -12.37 24.64
C VAL A 113 -56.70 -12.23 24.31
N VAL A 114 -57.05 -11.56 23.21
CA VAL A 114 -58.45 -11.45 22.75
C VAL A 114 -59.03 -12.83 22.42
N ASP A 115 -58.31 -13.64 21.63
CA ASP A 115 -58.72 -14.99 21.25
C ASP A 115 -58.92 -15.89 22.48
N THR A 116 -58.00 -15.80 23.46
CA THR A 116 -58.08 -16.58 24.70
C THR A 116 -59.26 -16.12 25.57
N THR A 117 -59.46 -14.80 25.70
CA THR A 117 -60.55 -14.23 26.49
C THR A 117 -61.91 -14.59 25.90
N ALA A 118 -62.07 -14.51 24.57
CA ALA A 118 -63.28 -14.95 23.87
C ALA A 118 -63.58 -16.44 24.12
N LYS A 119 -62.55 -17.28 24.08
CA LYS A 119 -62.68 -18.73 24.31
C LYS A 119 -63.02 -19.08 25.77
N VAL A 120 -62.49 -18.35 26.74
CA VAL A 120 -62.79 -18.56 28.16
C VAL A 120 -64.18 -18.00 28.50
N ALA A 121 -64.49 -16.77 28.09
CA ALA A 121 -65.81 -16.17 28.29
C ALA A 121 -66.92 -17.03 27.66
N GLY A 122 -66.73 -17.52 26.44
CA GLY A 122 -67.68 -18.42 25.79
C GLY A 122 -67.85 -19.78 26.48
N LYS A 123 -66.89 -20.22 27.30
CA LYS A 123 -66.98 -21.45 28.10
C LYS A 123 -67.57 -21.25 29.50
N VAL A 124 -67.47 -20.04 30.05
CA VAL A 124 -67.89 -19.72 31.43
C VAL A 124 -69.27 -19.04 31.46
N LEU A 125 -69.83 -18.64 30.31
CA LEU A 125 -71.15 -18.03 30.22
C LEU A 125 -72.24 -18.95 30.77
N THR A 126 -72.92 -18.52 31.83
CA THR A 126 -74.09 -19.23 32.37
C THR A 126 -75.35 -18.89 31.57
N PRO A 127 -76.41 -19.71 31.62
CA PRO A 127 -77.68 -19.39 30.96
C PRO A 127 -78.30 -18.05 31.40
N GLU A 128 -77.99 -17.61 32.62
CA GLU A 128 -78.42 -16.33 33.19
C GLU A 128 -77.66 -15.15 32.57
N ASP A 129 -76.33 -15.26 32.42
CA ASP A 129 -75.51 -14.25 31.73
C ASP A 129 -75.94 -14.09 30.27
N GLN A 130 -76.30 -15.19 29.63
CA GLN A 130 -76.73 -15.22 28.23
C GLN A 130 -78.09 -14.51 28.04
N ARG A 131 -79.04 -14.68 28.98
CA ARG A 131 -80.31 -13.93 28.98
C ARG A 131 -80.10 -12.45 29.26
N ARG A 132 -79.24 -12.11 30.23
CA ARG A 132 -78.96 -10.71 30.58
C ARG A 132 -78.32 -9.93 29.42
N LEU A 133 -77.37 -10.55 28.71
CA LEU A 133 -76.75 -9.96 27.51
C LEU A 133 -77.75 -9.79 26.35
N GLN A 134 -78.71 -10.70 26.19
CA GLN A 134 -79.78 -10.57 25.18
C GLN A 134 -80.72 -9.40 25.50
N GLU A 135 -81.10 -9.22 26.77
CA GLU A 135 -81.94 -8.10 27.19
C GLU A 135 -81.21 -6.75 27.08
N GLU A 136 -79.92 -6.68 27.41
CA GLU A 136 -79.12 -5.47 27.26
C GLU A 136 -78.90 -5.10 25.78
N ALA A 137 -78.57 -6.06 24.92
CA ALA A 137 -78.41 -5.82 23.48
C ALA A 137 -79.74 -5.40 22.81
N ALA A 138 -80.87 -5.95 23.23
CA ALA A 138 -82.19 -5.53 22.75
C ALA A 138 -82.58 -4.11 23.17
N ARG A 139 -82.02 -3.59 24.28
CA ARG A 139 -82.23 -2.20 24.73
C ARG A 139 -81.32 -1.19 24.05
N GLU A 140 -80.13 -1.59 23.59
CA GLU A 140 -79.20 -0.69 22.90
C GLU A 140 -79.55 -0.48 21.41
N VAL A 141 -80.29 -1.41 20.81
CA VAL A 141 -80.69 -1.37 19.38
C VAL A 141 -82.11 -0.79 19.18
N ALA A 142 -82.84 -0.50 20.26
CA ALA A 142 -84.15 0.16 20.26
C ALA A 142 -84.01 1.65 20.63
#